data_AF-X1E5U3-F1
#
_entry.id   AF-X1E5U3-F1
#
_cell.length_a   1.000
_cell.length_b   1.000
_cell.length_c   1.000
_cell.angle_alpha   90.00
_cell.angle_beta   90.00
_cell.angle_gamma   90.00
#
_symmetry.space_group_name_H-M   'P 1'
#
loop_
_entity.id
_entity.type
_entity.pdbx_description
1 polymer ?
#
loop_
_entity_poly.entity_id
_entity_poly.type
_entity_poly.pdbx_seq_one_letter_code
_entity_poly.pdbx_strand_id
1 'polypeptide(L)'
;MENRRNKKGQMTVFLILMIVAILFTAIMLFAGGIVVVKINEVLDQDIDMGEVNLRDINADHFGVFTSTFLNNADWWGLSVIFGLIMGLFLSSYFLRNRFPKWGIILDIFMITGAFIAALYISSIYITLLDALASAGETFLEEYTPKTSMFVKNLPVFTVIIGVIMMVLMHSAIPKKTEETIQE
;
A
#
# COMPACT_ATOMS: atom_id res chain seq x y z
N MET A 1 -13.97 8.56 43.78
CA MET A 1 -13.84 7.17 43.31
C MET A 1 -14.01 7.17 41.79
N GLU A 2 -12.93 7.56 41.10
CA GLU A 2 -13.02 8.07 39.73
C GLU A 2 -12.19 7.17 38.79
N ASN A 3 -12.71 7.00 37.58
CA ASN A 3 -11.95 6.69 36.37
C ASN A 3 -11.45 5.25 36.10
N ARG A 4 -12.14 4.20 36.55
CA ARG A 4 -11.88 2.82 36.06
C ARG A 4 -12.71 2.39 34.85
N ARG A 5 -13.71 3.18 34.44
CA ARG A 5 -14.68 2.76 33.40
C ARG A 5 -14.22 3.01 31.95
N ASN A 6 -13.25 3.89 31.71
CA ASN A 6 -12.80 4.25 30.35
C ASN A 6 -11.51 3.55 29.87
N LYS A 7 -10.78 2.86 30.78
CA LYS A 7 -9.53 2.16 30.40
C LYS A 7 -9.76 0.93 29.52
N LYS A 8 -10.89 0.24 29.70
CA LYS A 8 -11.21 -0.97 28.93
C LYS A 8 -11.41 -0.67 27.44
N GLY A 9 -12.13 0.40 27.10
CA GLY A 9 -12.34 0.80 25.70
C GLY A 9 -11.06 1.27 25.01
N GLN A 10 -10.20 1.99 25.75
CA GLN A 10 -8.89 2.41 25.24
C GLN A 10 -7.96 1.20 24.99
N MET A 11 -7.98 0.22 25.89
CA MET A 11 -7.23 -1.03 25.73
C MET A 11 -7.72 -1.85 24.53
N THR A 12 -9.04 -1.95 24.32
CA THR A 12 -9.61 -2.68 23.18
C THR A 12 -9.26 -2.04 21.84
N VAL A 13 -9.34 -0.71 21.74
CA VAL A 13 -8.94 0.02 20.51
C VAL A 13 -7.44 -0.13 20.25
N PHE A 14 -6.62 -0.04 21.30
CA PHE A 14 -5.18 -0.26 21.18
C PHE A 14 -4.85 -1.68 20.72
N LEU A 15 -5.55 -2.70 21.25
CA LEU A 15 -5.41 -4.09 20.82
C LEU A 15 -5.78 -4.29 19.36
N ILE A 16 -6.89 -3.72 18.91
CA ILE A 16 -7.32 -3.81 17.50
C ILE A 16 -6.28 -3.14 16.59
N LEU A 17 -5.78 -1.96 16.95
CA LEU A 17 -4.73 -1.29 16.20
C LEU A 17 -3.44 -2.09 16.12
N MET A 18 -3.04 -2.71 17.23
CA MET A 18 -1.86 -3.55 17.28
C MET A 18 -2.02 -4.80 16.41
N ILE A 19 -3.19 -5.43 16.44
CA ILE A 19 -3.51 -6.59 15.59
C ILE A 19 -3.49 -6.19 14.11
N VAL A 20 -4.10 -5.05 13.75
CA VAL A 20 -4.09 -4.54 12.37
C VAL A 20 -2.67 -4.21 11.93
N ALA A 21 -1.86 -3.57 12.78
CA ALA A 21 -0.46 -3.26 12.47
C ALA A 21 0.40 -4.52 12.29
N ILE A 22 0.22 -5.54 13.14
CA ILE A 22 0.90 -6.84 13.01
C ILE A 22 0.47 -7.55 11.73
N LEU A 23 -0.83 -7.63 11.44
CA LEU A 23 -1.33 -8.22 10.20
C LEU A 23 -0.82 -7.50 8.96
N PHE A 24 -0.82 -6.17 8.99
CA PHE A 24 -0.29 -5.35 7.90
C PHE A 24 1.21 -5.62 7.70
N THR A 25 1.99 -5.65 8.78
CA THR A 25 3.43 -5.94 8.71
C THR A 25 3.69 -7.36 8.23
N ALA A 26 2.89 -8.33 8.66
CA ALA A 26 3.00 -9.73 8.23
C ALA A 26 2.66 -9.90 6.75
N ILE A 27 1.61 -9.24 6.25
CA ILE A 27 1.27 -9.23 4.83
C ILE A 27 2.39 -8.59 4.01
N MET A 28 2.97 -7.49 4.50
CA MET A 28 4.10 -6.82 3.84
C MET A 28 5.37 -7.68 3.81
N LEU A 29 5.71 -8.32 4.92
CA LEU A 29 6.84 -9.24 4.99
C LEU A 29 6.62 -10.47 4.13
N PHE A 30 5.39 -10.98 4.04
CA PHE A 30 5.05 -12.12 3.20
C PHE A 30 5.12 -11.76 1.71
N ALA A 31 4.54 -10.63 1.31
CA ALA A 31 4.63 -10.14 -0.06
C ALA A 31 6.09 -9.84 -0.45
N GLY A 32 6.84 -9.16 0.44
CA GLY A 32 8.26 -8.87 0.27
C GLY A 32 9.11 -10.14 0.17
N GLY A 33 8.84 -11.11 1.02
CA GLY A 33 9.53 -12.41 1.02
C GLY A 33 9.29 -13.20 -0.26
N ILE A 34 8.05 -13.26 -0.76
CA ILE A 34 7.75 -13.93 -2.03
C ILE A 34 8.49 -13.27 -3.20
N VAL A 35 8.53 -11.94 -3.23
CA VAL A 35 9.21 -11.21 -4.30
C VAL A 35 10.72 -11.41 -4.22
N VAL A 36 11.33 -11.31 -3.04
CA VAL A 36 12.78 -11.54 -2.85
C VAL A 36 13.17 -12.98 -3.14
N VAL A 37 12.37 -13.97 -2.70
CA VAL A 37 12.60 -15.39 -2.99
C VAL A 37 12.49 -15.64 -4.49
N LYS A 38 11.47 -15.11 -5.17
CA LYS A 38 11.35 -15.25 -6.63
C LYS A 38 12.45 -14.54 -7.41
N ILE A 39 12.94 -13.40 -6.91
CA ILE A 39 14.07 -12.69 -7.53
C ILE A 39 15.37 -13.50 -7.32
N ASN A 40 15.60 -14.04 -6.13
CA ASN A 40 16.77 -14.85 -5.84
C ASN A 40 16.73 -16.22 -6.54
N GLU A 41 15.59 -16.90 -6.60
CA GLU A 41 15.43 -18.16 -7.34
C GLU A 41 15.72 -18.00 -8.85
N VAL A 42 15.59 -16.78 -9.38
CA VAL A 42 15.85 -16.45 -10.78
C VAL A 42 17.28 -15.96 -11.01
N LEU A 43 17.87 -15.26 -10.03
CA LEU A 43 19.26 -14.81 -10.08
C LEU A 43 20.27 -15.90 -9.70
N ASP A 44 19.86 -16.92 -8.94
CA ASP A 44 20.69 -18.07 -8.53
C ASP A 44 20.62 -19.24 -9.54
N GLN A 45 19.96 -19.05 -10.69
CA GLN A 45 20.04 -19.97 -11.82
C GLN A 45 21.23 -19.65 -12.74
N ASP A 46 22.45 -19.76 -12.20
CA ASP A 46 23.64 -19.96 -13.04
C ASP A 46 23.73 -21.46 -13.42
N ILE A 47 23.08 -21.79 -14.54
CA ILE A 47 23.43 -22.74 -15.62
C ILE A 47 24.06 -24.11 -15.25
N ASP A 48 23.42 -25.22 -15.68
CA ASP A 48 23.94 -26.18 -16.69
C ASP A 48 23.09 -27.47 -16.74
N MET A 49 22.19 -27.61 -17.72
CA MET A 49 21.70 -28.93 -18.20
C MET A 49 21.27 -28.82 -19.67
N GLY A 50 21.87 -29.67 -20.50
CA GLY A 50 21.76 -29.66 -21.96
C GLY A 50 20.35 -29.57 -22.54
N GLU A 51 20.28 -28.86 -23.67
CA GLU A 51 19.21 -28.89 -24.70
C GLU A 51 17.77 -28.58 -24.30
N VAL A 52 17.46 -28.21 -23.06
CA VAL A 52 16.13 -27.65 -22.75
C VAL A 52 16.20 -26.14 -22.85
N ASN A 53 15.53 -25.58 -23.85
CA ASN A 53 15.48 -24.15 -24.14
C ASN A 53 14.72 -23.41 -23.01
N LEU A 54 15.39 -23.14 -21.89
CA LEU A 54 14.83 -22.46 -20.71
C LEU A 54 14.33 -21.04 -21.02
N ARG A 55 14.71 -20.49 -22.18
CA ARG A 55 14.19 -19.22 -22.71
C ARG A 55 12.68 -19.25 -22.92
N ASP A 56 12.13 -20.38 -23.36
CA ASP A 56 10.69 -20.48 -23.68
C ASP A 56 9.84 -20.63 -22.41
N ILE A 57 10.32 -21.36 -21.39
CA ILE A 57 9.62 -21.52 -20.10
C ILE A 57 9.70 -20.23 -19.27
N ASN A 58 10.84 -19.53 -19.31
CA ASN A 58 11.01 -18.25 -18.62
C ASN A 58 10.11 -17.18 -19.26
N ALA A 59 10.01 -17.14 -20.60
CA ALA A 59 9.11 -16.24 -21.32
C ALA A 59 7.63 -16.50 -21.01
N ASP A 60 7.19 -17.76 -20.96
CA ASP A 60 5.77 -18.10 -20.75
C ASP A 60 5.27 -17.78 -19.33
N HIS A 61 6.09 -17.96 -18.29
CA HIS A 61 5.66 -17.68 -16.92
C HIS A 61 5.99 -16.26 -16.45
N PHE A 62 7.19 -15.74 -16.75
CA PHE A 62 7.57 -14.38 -16.36
C PHE A 62 6.94 -13.33 -17.27
N GLY A 63 6.77 -13.61 -18.56
CA GLY A 63 6.04 -12.74 -19.48
C GLY A 63 4.58 -12.57 -19.04
N VAL A 64 3.90 -13.66 -18.66
CA VAL A 64 2.51 -13.60 -18.18
C VAL A 64 2.42 -12.89 -16.82
N PHE A 65 3.31 -13.17 -15.87
CA PHE A 65 3.29 -12.49 -14.56
C PHE A 65 3.58 -10.99 -14.70
N THR A 66 4.62 -10.63 -15.46
CA THR A 66 5.03 -9.24 -15.67
C THR A 66 3.98 -8.48 -16.45
N SER A 67 3.43 -9.06 -17.52
CA SER A 67 2.33 -8.45 -18.28
C SER A 67 1.07 -8.29 -17.45
N THR A 68 0.71 -9.27 -16.60
CA THR A 68 -0.43 -9.16 -15.70
C THR A 68 -0.21 -8.06 -14.66
N PHE A 69 0.98 -7.97 -14.07
CA PHE A 69 1.31 -6.93 -13.09
C PHE A 69 1.28 -5.54 -13.73
N LEU A 70 1.90 -5.36 -14.90
CA LEU A 70 1.92 -4.08 -15.62
C LEU A 70 0.53 -3.67 -16.10
N ASN A 71 -0.24 -4.60 -16.67
CA ASN A 71 -1.61 -4.33 -17.15
C ASN A 71 -2.58 -3.97 -16.00
N ASN A 72 -2.29 -4.42 -14.77
CA ASN A 72 -3.12 -4.14 -13.59
C ASN A 72 -2.46 -3.18 -12.60
N ALA A 73 -1.34 -2.56 -12.96
CA ALA A 73 -0.57 -1.71 -12.05
C ALA A 73 -1.44 -0.57 -11.49
N ASP A 74 -2.30 0.02 -12.33
CA ASP A 74 -3.25 1.05 -11.93
C ASP A 74 -4.25 0.58 -10.89
N TRP A 75 -4.76 -0.65 -11.03
CA TRP A 75 -5.67 -1.26 -10.06
C TRP A 75 -4.99 -1.48 -8.71
N TRP A 76 -3.74 -1.92 -8.71
CA TRP A 76 -2.95 -2.04 -7.48
C TRP A 76 -2.76 -0.69 -6.81
N GLY A 77 -2.39 0.35 -7.57
CA GLY A 77 -2.27 1.71 -7.04
C GLY A 77 -3.58 2.28 -6.49
N LEU A 78 -4.69 2.09 -7.22
CA LEU A 78 -6.03 2.50 -6.79
C LEU A 78 -6.46 1.77 -5.53
N SER A 79 -6.15 0.48 -5.39
CA SER A 79 -6.49 -0.30 -4.20
C SER A 79 -5.82 0.25 -2.93
N VAL A 80 -4.56 0.71 -3.04
CA VAL A 80 -3.83 1.32 -1.92
C VAL A 80 -4.47 2.64 -1.51
N ILE A 81 -4.78 3.50 -2.47
CA ILE A 81 -5.43 4.79 -2.20
C ILE A 81 -6.82 4.58 -1.60
N PHE A 82 -7.60 3.64 -2.15
CA PHE A 82 -8.92 3.32 -1.63
C PHE A 82 -8.85 2.77 -0.19
N GLY A 83 -7.90 1.87 0.08
CA GLY A 83 -7.64 1.36 1.43
C GLY A 83 -7.26 2.46 2.41
N LEU A 84 -6.43 3.42 1.99
CA LEU A 84 -6.07 4.59 2.79
C LEU A 84 -7.30 5.46 3.09
N ILE A 85 -8.12 5.79 2.09
CA ILE A 85 -9.35 6.59 2.24
C ILE A 85 -10.29 5.93 3.23
N MET A 86 -10.59 4.63 3.04
CA MET A 86 -11.46 3.86 3.92
C MET A 86 -10.90 3.78 5.34
N GLY A 87 -9.59 3.62 5.47
CA GLY A 87 -8.88 3.58 6.73
C GLY A 87 -8.98 4.88 7.52
N LEU A 88 -8.69 6.01 6.87
CA LEU A 88 -8.82 7.35 7.47
C LEU A 88 -10.27 7.67 7.84
N PHE A 89 -11.24 7.25 7.02
CA PHE A 89 -12.66 7.40 7.31
C PHE A 89 -13.05 6.63 8.59
N LEU A 90 -12.68 5.35 8.68
CA LEU A 90 -12.95 4.52 9.86
C LEU A 90 -12.25 5.06 11.12
N SER A 91 -10.98 5.43 10.99
CA SER A 91 -10.19 6.05 12.07
C SER A 91 -10.91 7.28 12.65
N SER A 92 -11.27 8.23 11.77
CA SER A 92 -11.95 9.46 12.17
C SER A 92 -13.32 9.16 12.80
N TYR A 93 -14.10 8.25 12.22
CA TYR A 93 -15.41 7.88 12.75
C TYR A 93 -15.35 7.36 14.21
N PHE A 94 -14.38 6.48 14.52
CA PHE A 94 -14.29 5.88 15.86
C PHE A 94 -13.60 6.77 16.90
N LEU A 95 -12.53 7.48 16.53
CA LEU A 95 -11.67 8.16 17.51
C LEU A 95 -12.09 9.58 17.82
N ARG A 96 -12.83 10.22 16.92
CA ARG A 96 -13.12 11.66 17.01
C ARG A 96 -13.92 12.07 18.23
N ASN A 97 -14.87 11.23 18.68
CA ASN A 97 -15.71 11.53 19.84
C ASN A 97 -15.02 11.31 21.20
N ARG A 98 -13.95 10.49 21.24
CA ARG A 98 -13.34 10.06 22.51
C ARG A 98 -11.98 10.68 22.73
N PHE A 99 -11.15 10.76 21.69
CA PHE A 99 -9.75 11.19 21.77
C PHE A 99 -9.28 11.85 20.46
N PRO A 100 -9.66 13.13 20.19
CA PRO A 100 -9.35 13.78 18.92
C PRO A 100 -7.84 13.87 18.63
N LYS A 101 -7.00 14.04 19.66
CA LYS A 101 -5.53 14.05 19.51
C LYS A 101 -4.96 12.70 19.06
N TRP A 102 -5.56 11.59 19.50
CA TRP A 102 -5.11 10.25 19.12
C TRP A 102 -5.54 9.88 17.69
N GLY A 103 -6.68 10.41 17.22
CA GLY A 103 -7.12 10.25 15.82
C GLY A 103 -6.11 10.81 14.82
N ILE A 104 -5.63 12.04 15.06
CA ILE A 104 -4.60 12.69 14.23
C ILE A 104 -3.33 11.85 14.14
N ILE A 105 -2.86 11.31 15.27
CA ILE A 105 -1.65 10.47 15.32
C ILE A 105 -1.85 9.17 14.52
N LEU A 106 -3.03 8.56 14.65
CA LEU A 106 -3.37 7.35 13.92
C LEU A 106 -3.40 7.61 12.41
N ASP A 107 -4.00 8.71 11.98
CA ASP A 107 -4.08 9.10 10.57
C ASP A 107 -2.67 9.28 9.97
N ILE A 108 -1.77 9.96 10.68
CA ILE A 108 -0.35 10.10 10.26
C ILE A 108 0.32 8.73 10.12
N PHE A 109 0.06 7.83 11.07
CA PHE A 109 0.61 6.47 11.02
C PHE A 109 0.06 5.68 9.82
N MET A 110 -1.24 5.79 9.53
CA MET A 110 -1.86 5.15 8.38
C MET A 110 -1.34 5.70 7.05
N ILE A 111 -1.20 7.03 6.93
CA ILE A 111 -0.63 7.67 5.74
C ILE A 111 0.80 7.20 5.53
N THR A 112 1.59 7.11 6.60
CA THR A 112 2.97 6.61 6.53
C THR A 112 3.03 5.15 6.11
N GLY A 113 2.16 4.30 6.66
CA GLY A 113 2.06 2.88 6.26
C GLY A 113 1.66 2.71 4.80
N ALA A 114 0.66 3.46 4.33
CA ALA A 114 0.24 3.48 2.94
C ALA A 114 1.34 4.05 2.02
N PHE A 115 2.09 5.06 2.46
CA PHE A 115 3.22 5.62 1.74
C PHE A 115 4.34 4.58 1.54
N ILE A 116 4.68 3.80 2.57
CA ILE A 116 5.65 2.70 2.45
C ILE A 116 5.15 1.65 1.44
N ALA A 117 3.86 1.31 1.48
CA ALA A 117 3.25 0.41 0.50
C ALA A 117 3.34 0.95 -0.93
N ALA A 118 3.02 2.23 -1.11
CA ALA A 118 3.09 2.89 -2.39
C ALA A 118 4.52 2.98 -2.92
N LEU A 119 5.51 3.23 -2.05
CA LEU A 119 6.93 3.20 -2.40
C LEU A 119 7.35 1.83 -2.90
N TYR A 120 6.91 0.77 -2.21
CA TYR A 120 7.23 -0.59 -2.59
C TYR A 120 6.67 -0.96 -3.97
N ILE A 121 5.38 -0.66 -4.21
CA ILE A 121 4.73 -0.91 -5.51
C ILE A 121 5.41 -0.10 -6.62
N SER A 122 5.69 1.19 -6.38
CA SER A 122 6.38 2.05 -7.35
C SER A 122 7.79 1.53 -7.65
N SER A 123 8.52 1.07 -6.64
CA SER A 123 9.86 0.49 -6.84
C SER A 123 9.81 -0.77 -7.69
N ILE A 124 8.91 -1.71 -7.40
CA ILE A 124 8.74 -2.93 -8.22
C ILE A 124 8.42 -2.54 -9.66
N TYR A 125 7.49 -1.59 -9.83
CA TYR A 125 7.07 -1.14 -11.14
C TYR A 125 8.23 -0.56 -11.96
N ILE A 126 9.06 0.30 -11.36
CA ILE A 126 10.24 0.87 -12.01
C ILE A 126 11.26 -0.23 -12.35
N THR A 127 11.55 -1.14 -11.41
CA THR A 127 12.48 -2.25 -11.66
C THR A 127 12.02 -3.14 -12.82
N LEU A 128 10.72 -3.44 -12.91
CA LEU A 128 10.17 -4.21 -14.03
C LEU A 128 10.30 -3.47 -15.36
N LEU A 129 10.08 -2.15 -15.38
CA LEU A 129 10.27 -1.33 -16.58
C LEU A 129 11.73 -1.27 -17.02
N ASP A 130 12.66 -1.09 -16.08
CA ASP A 130 14.09 -1.04 -16.38
C ASP A 130 14.58 -2.41 -16.91
N ALA A 131 14.09 -3.51 -16.33
CA ALA A 131 14.37 -4.86 -16.81
C ALA A 131 13.85 -5.08 -18.24
N LEU A 132 12.61 -4.66 -18.54
CA LEU A 132 12.03 -4.74 -19.89
C LEU A 132 12.77 -3.87 -20.90
N ALA A 133 13.20 -2.66 -20.51
CA ALA A 133 13.97 -1.77 -21.36
C ALA A 133 15.33 -2.40 -21.75
N SER A 134 15.93 -3.19 -20.86
CA SER A 134 17.18 -3.90 -21.13
C SER A 134 17.02 -5.17 -22.00
N ALA A 135 15.80 -5.71 -22.14
CA ALA A 135 15.52 -6.97 -22.82
C ALA A 135 15.35 -6.86 -24.36
N GLY A 136 15.39 -5.65 -24.93
CA GLY A 136 15.40 -5.40 -26.38
C GLY A 136 14.25 -4.51 -26.89
N GLU A 137 14.48 -3.84 -28.02
CA GLU A 137 13.60 -2.77 -28.56
C GLU A 137 12.17 -3.23 -28.89
N THR A 138 11.95 -4.49 -29.23
CA THR A 138 10.62 -5.04 -29.53
C THR A 138 9.69 -5.12 -28.32
N PHE A 139 10.22 -5.29 -27.10
CA PHE A 139 9.42 -5.28 -25.88
C PHE A 139 9.14 -3.86 -25.37
N LEU A 140 10.03 -2.90 -25.67
CA LEU A 140 9.79 -1.49 -25.39
C LEU A 140 8.55 -0.99 -26.14
N GLU A 141 8.40 -1.24 -27.43
CA GLU A 141 7.26 -0.68 -28.18
C GLU A 141 5.88 -1.16 -27.69
N GLU A 142 5.77 -2.39 -27.18
CA GLU A 142 4.48 -2.95 -26.73
C GLU A 142 4.09 -2.52 -25.29
N TYR A 143 5.08 -2.30 -24.42
CA TYR A 143 4.85 -2.03 -22.99
C TYR A 143 5.10 -0.57 -22.58
N THR A 144 5.89 0.21 -23.33
CA THR A 144 6.09 1.64 -23.06
C THR A 144 4.79 2.46 -23.12
N PRO A 145 3.83 2.22 -24.03
CA PRO A 145 2.55 2.93 -24.04
C PRO A 145 1.69 2.65 -22.80
N LYS A 146 1.95 1.54 -22.10
CA LYS A 146 1.24 1.12 -20.88
C LYS A 146 1.95 1.57 -19.61
N THR A 147 2.96 2.43 -19.72
CA THR A 147 3.63 3.00 -18.54
C THR A 147 2.70 3.96 -17.80
N SER A 148 2.23 3.53 -16.64
CA SER A 148 1.39 4.33 -15.76
C SER A 148 2.24 5.33 -14.99
N MET A 149 2.13 6.60 -15.36
CA MET A 149 2.66 7.71 -14.56
C MET A 149 2.06 7.76 -13.15
N PHE A 150 0.84 7.24 -12.99
CA PHE A 150 0.15 7.17 -11.71
C PHE A 150 0.86 6.22 -10.76
N VAL A 151 1.20 5.00 -11.20
CA VAL A 151 1.88 4.00 -10.36
C VAL A 151 3.32 4.42 -10.07
N LYS A 152 4.01 5.01 -11.04
CA LYS A 152 5.36 5.55 -10.84
C LYS A 152 5.39 6.60 -9.72
N ASN A 153 4.39 7.48 -9.68
CA ASN A 153 4.28 8.55 -8.68
C ASN A 153 3.30 8.21 -7.54
N LEU A 154 2.94 6.94 -7.37
CA LEU A 154 1.99 6.48 -6.36
C LEU A 154 2.31 6.97 -4.94
N PRO A 155 3.59 7.02 -4.49
CA PRO A 155 3.92 7.53 -3.16
C PRO A 155 3.50 8.98 -2.97
N VAL A 156 3.71 9.81 -3.99
CA VAL A 156 3.37 11.24 -3.97
C VAL A 156 1.85 11.40 -3.93
N PHE A 157 1.11 10.69 -4.78
CA PHE A 157 -0.36 10.69 -4.76
C PHE A 157 -0.91 10.23 -3.42
N THR A 158 -0.31 9.20 -2.81
CA THR A 158 -0.72 8.66 -1.51
C THR A 158 -0.58 9.70 -0.40
N VAL A 159 0.51 10.47 -0.36
CA VAL A 159 0.70 11.55 0.63
C VAL A 159 -0.29 12.69 0.39
N ILE A 160 -0.43 13.16 -0.85
CA ILE A 160 -1.33 14.27 -1.18
C ILE A 160 -2.77 13.93 -0.79
N ILE A 161 -3.26 12.77 -1.23
CA ILE A 161 -4.63 12.32 -0.95
C ILE A 161 -4.79 12.06 0.55
N GLY A 162 -3.81 11.42 1.20
CA GLY A 162 -3.83 11.18 2.65
C GLY A 162 -3.98 12.46 3.45
N VAL A 163 -3.20 13.50 3.13
CA VAL A 163 -3.28 14.80 3.80
C VAL A 163 -4.61 15.50 3.53
N ILE A 164 -5.08 15.52 2.28
CA ILE A 164 -6.39 16.10 1.93
C ILE A 164 -7.51 15.41 2.72
N MET A 165 -7.51 14.08 2.74
CA MET A 165 -8.51 13.29 3.44
C MET A 165 -8.46 13.49 4.94
N MET A 166 -7.26 13.57 5.54
CA MET A 166 -7.08 13.88 6.94
C MET A 166 -7.72 15.23 7.31
N VAL A 167 -7.47 16.27 6.49
CA VAL A 167 -8.06 17.60 6.70
C VAL A 167 -9.58 17.57 6.55
N LEU A 168 -10.10 16.97 5.47
CA LEU A 168 -11.55 16.86 5.23
C LEU A 168 -12.27 16.09 6.33
N MET A 169 -11.71 14.96 6.77
CA MET A 169 -12.32 14.14 7.81
C MET A 169 -12.25 14.79 9.18
N HIS A 170 -11.32 15.72 9.41
CA HIS A 170 -11.25 16.53 10.62
C HIS A 170 -12.08 17.81 10.54
N SER A 171 -12.38 18.34 9.35
CA SER A 171 -13.27 19.51 9.21
C SER A 171 -14.74 19.14 9.14
N ALA A 172 -15.10 18.01 8.50
CA ALA A 172 -16.49 17.73 8.11
C ALA A 172 -17.42 17.22 9.22
N ILE A 173 -16.94 16.45 10.21
CA ILE A 173 -17.82 15.87 11.24
C ILE A 173 -17.87 16.78 12.49
N PRO A 174 -19.02 17.25 12.98
CA PRO A 174 -19.05 18.17 14.13
C PRO A 174 -18.56 17.49 15.42
N LYS A 175 -17.92 18.25 16.32
CA LYS A 175 -17.55 17.74 17.65
C LYS A 175 -18.81 17.77 18.53
N LYS A 176 -19.13 16.69 19.24
CA LYS A 176 -20.25 16.67 20.21
C LYS A 176 -20.20 17.79 21.26
N THR A 177 -19.02 18.34 21.55
CA THR A 177 -18.83 19.48 22.45
C THR A 177 -19.39 20.80 21.91
N GLU A 178 -19.58 20.92 20.59
CA GLU A 178 -20.15 22.11 19.94
C GLU A 178 -21.69 22.03 19.88
N GLU A 179 -22.27 20.82 19.82
CA GLU A 179 -23.73 20.63 19.89
C GLU A 179 -24.31 21.00 21.26
N THR A 180 -23.55 20.88 22.34
CA THR A 180 -24.03 21.20 23.71
C THR A 180 -23.94 22.68 24.08
N ILE A 181 -23.29 23.51 23.25
CA ILE A 181 -23.17 24.97 23.47
C ILE A 181 -24.26 25.73 22.67
N GLN A 182 -24.92 25.04 21.73
CA GLN A 182 -25.99 25.61 20.90
C GLN A 182 -27.41 25.25 21.37
N GLU A 183 -27.55 24.42 22.41
CA GLU A 183 -28.80 24.20 23.17
C GLU A 183 -28.77 24.98 24.49
#